data_AF-A0A2H0QFR2-F1
#
_entry.id   AF-A0A2H0QFR2-F1
#
_cell.length_a   1.000
_cell.length_b   1.000
_cell.length_c   1.000
_cell.angle_alpha   90.00
_cell.angle_beta   90.00
_cell.angle_gamma   90.00
#
_symmetry.space_group_name_H-M   'P 1'
#
loop_
_entity.id
_entity.type
_entity.pdbx_description
1 polymer ?
#
loop_
_entity_poly.entity_id
_entity_poly.type
_entity_poly.pdbx_seq_one_letter_code
_entity_poly.pdbx_strand_id
1 'polypeptide(L)'
;MKKLLLLSAVMSLNACVWDGPNPAFMNMDVPGTPEYKAGWKDGCESGFATYAPAHYKLYYSFYQNYPMLSNRDYNAAWHESFNYCRHYNYKWHTHDIGND
;
A
#
# COMPACT_ATOMS: atom_id res chain seq x y z
N MET A 1 -35.86 -21.39 9.47
CA MET A 1 -35.43 -20.05 9.91
C MET A 1 -34.27 -20.07 10.90
N LYS A 2 -34.36 -20.72 12.08
CA LYS A 2 -33.24 -20.82 13.04
C LYS A 2 -31.93 -21.39 12.45
N LYS A 3 -32.02 -22.43 11.60
CA LYS A 3 -30.84 -23.02 10.92
C LYS A 3 -30.18 -22.06 9.91
N LEU A 4 -30.96 -21.19 9.28
CA LEU A 4 -30.46 -20.19 8.32
C LEU A 4 -29.74 -19.04 9.05
N LEU A 5 -30.27 -18.63 10.20
CA LEU A 5 -29.62 -17.64 11.08
C LEU A 5 -28.30 -18.17 11.67
N LEU A 6 -28.24 -19.46 12.02
CA LEU A 6 -27.01 -20.11 12.47
C LEU A 6 -25.93 -20.17 11.38
N LEU A 7 -26.30 -20.50 10.14
CA LEU A 7 -25.38 -20.49 8.99
C LEU A 7 -24.84 -19.09 8.69
N SER A 8 -25.71 -18.07 8.73
CA SER A 8 -25.32 -16.66 8.61
C SER A 8 -24.31 -16.26 9.70
N ALA A 9 -24.56 -16.64 10.95
CA ALA A 9 -23.69 -16.29 12.08
C ALA A 9 -22.29 -16.95 11.97
N VAL A 10 -22.22 -18.21 11.51
CA VAL A 10 -20.95 -18.93 11.35
C VAL A 10 -20.10 -18.33 10.21
N MET A 11 -20.70 -17.85 9.12
CA MET A 11 -19.96 -17.19 8.05
C MET A 11 -19.37 -15.84 8.47
N SER A 12 -20.07 -15.07 9.31
CA SER A 12 -19.56 -13.80 9.84
C SER A 12 -18.36 -13.95 10.80
N LEU A 13 -18.16 -15.11 11.41
CA LEU A 13 -17.05 -15.34 12.35
C LEU A 13 -15.68 -15.53 11.67
N ASN A 14 -15.65 -15.72 10.34
CA ASN A 14 -14.41 -15.90 9.57
C ASN A 14 -14.00 -14.64 8.79
N ALA A 15 -14.67 -13.49 9.00
CA ALA A 15 -14.41 -12.27 8.23
C ALA A 15 -13.13 -11.51 8.65
N CYS A 16 -12.45 -11.94 9.72
CA CYS A 16 -11.25 -11.28 10.23
C CYS A 16 -10.07 -12.26 10.22
N VAL A 17 -9.43 -12.42 9.05
CA VAL A 17 -8.18 -13.20 8.93
C VAL A 17 -7.03 -12.36 8.38
N TRP A 18 -7.11 -11.03 8.53
CA TRP A 18 -6.01 -10.14 8.14
C TRP A 18 -4.90 -10.20 9.19
N ASP A 19 -3.82 -10.93 8.91
CA ASP A 19 -2.63 -10.94 9.76
C ASP A 19 -1.63 -9.87 9.29
N GLY A 20 -1.57 -8.76 10.04
CA GLY A 20 -0.59 -7.70 9.81
C GLY A 20 -1.18 -6.30 9.60
N PRO A 21 -0.31 -5.27 9.46
CA PRO A 21 -0.75 -3.92 9.20
C PRO A 21 -1.30 -3.81 7.77
N ASN A 22 -2.49 -3.22 7.63
CA ASN A 22 -3.12 -3.01 6.33
C ASN A 22 -2.42 -1.86 5.58
N PRO A 23 -1.86 -2.10 4.37
CA PRO A 23 -1.24 -1.06 3.55
C PRO A 23 -2.12 0.15 3.22
N ALA A 24 -3.44 0.03 3.24
CA ALA A 24 -4.35 1.18 3.10
C ALA A 24 -4.23 2.19 4.24
N PHE A 25 -3.73 1.76 5.40
CA PHE A 25 -3.54 2.60 6.59
C PHE A 25 -2.06 2.83 6.91
N MET A 26 -1.18 2.59 5.93
CA MET A 26 0.24 2.86 6.09
C MET A 26 0.48 4.35 6.28
N ASN A 27 1.22 4.71 7.34
CA ASN A 27 1.63 6.10 7.52
C ASN A 27 2.68 6.46 6.46
N MET A 28 2.35 7.45 5.63
CA MET A 28 3.24 7.99 4.59
C MET A 28 3.99 9.25 5.04
N ASP A 29 3.74 9.75 6.25
CA ASP A 29 4.48 10.89 6.77
C ASP A 29 5.86 10.44 7.26
N VAL A 30 6.88 11.07 6.71
CA VAL A 30 8.28 10.84 7.04
C VAL A 30 8.95 12.15 7.47
N PRO A 31 9.90 12.11 8.40
CA PRO A 31 10.73 13.28 8.69
C PRO A 31 11.60 13.62 7.48
N GLY A 32 11.81 14.90 7.21
CA GLY A 32 12.64 15.34 6.09
C GLY A 32 12.28 16.73 5.57
N THR A 33 12.98 17.16 4.52
CA THR A 33 12.68 18.37 3.76
C THR A 33 11.31 18.25 3.08
N PRO A 34 10.65 19.38 2.71
CA PRO A 34 9.42 19.34 1.93
C PRO A 34 9.55 18.51 0.64
N GLU A 35 10.71 18.57 0.00
CA GLU A 35 11.03 17.84 -1.22
C GLU A 35 11.18 16.33 -0.97
N TYR A 36 11.82 15.95 0.14
CA TYR A 36 11.88 14.55 0.57
C TYR A 36 10.48 14.00 0.84
N LYS A 37 9.63 14.74 1.56
CA LYS A 37 8.24 14.33 1.83
C LYS A 37 7.42 14.20 0.55
N ALA A 38 7.59 15.13 -0.39
CA ALA A 38 6.94 15.07 -1.69
C ALA A 38 7.38 13.83 -2.50
N GLY A 39 8.70 13.59 -2.58
CA GLY A 39 9.24 12.42 -3.25
C GLY A 39 8.77 11.12 -2.61
N TRP A 40 8.77 11.07 -1.27
CA TRP A 40 8.29 9.92 -0.52
C TRP A 40 6.83 9.59 -0.86
N LYS A 41 5.94 10.59 -0.81
CA LYS A 41 4.53 10.42 -1.13
C LYS A 41 4.35 9.94 -2.57
N ASP A 42 4.90 10.66 -3.55
CA ASP A 42 4.76 10.35 -4.98
C ASP A 42 5.29 8.94 -5.31
N GLY A 43 6.43 8.56 -4.74
CA GLY A 43 7.02 7.23 -4.95
C GLY A 43 6.18 6.12 -4.31
N CYS A 44 5.65 6.36 -3.10
CA CYS A 44 4.82 5.38 -2.41
C CYS A 44 3.51 5.13 -3.16
N GLU A 45 2.80 6.19 -3.56
CA GLU A 45 1.58 6.11 -4.38
C GLU A 45 1.85 5.39 -5.71
N SER A 46 2.99 5.65 -6.34
CA SER A 46 3.43 4.94 -7.56
C SER A 46 3.68 3.44 -7.32
N GLY A 47 4.24 3.09 -6.16
CA GLY A 47 4.44 1.71 -5.73
C GLY A 47 3.10 0.97 -5.57
N PHE A 48 2.11 1.61 -4.95
CA PHE A 48 0.74 1.10 -4.83
C PHE A 48 0.08 0.93 -6.20
N ALA A 49 0.13 1.95 -7.05
CA ALA A 49 -0.46 1.90 -8.39
C ALA A 49 0.10 0.75 -9.25
N THR A 50 1.37 0.40 -9.03
CA THR A 50 2.06 -0.63 -9.82
C THR A 50 1.83 -2.04 -9.25
N TYR A 51 2.08 -2.25 -7.96
CA TYR A 51 2.23 -3.58 -7.35
C TYR A 51 1.12 -3.96 -6.38
N ALA A 52 0.26 -3.04 -5.95
CA ALA A 52 -0.85 -3.38 -5.06
C ALA A 52 -2.01 -4.02 -5.85
N PRO A 53 -2.94 -4.73 -5.17
CA PRO A 53 -4.08 -5.34 -5.82
C PRO A 53 -4.98 -4.31 -6.53
N ALA A 54 -5.85 -4.81 -7.41
CA ALA A 54 -6.65 -3.98 -8.32
C ALA A 54 -7.42 -2.84 -7.64
N HIS A 55 -7.91 -3.04 -6.41
CA HIS A 55 -8.64 -1.99 -5.69
C HIS A 55 -7.78 -0.78 -5.33
N TYR A 56 -6.47 -0.93 -5.10
CA TYR A 56 -5.57 0.22 -4.89
C TYR A 56 -5.37 1.02 -6.17
N LYS A 57 -5.40 0.36 -7.33
CA LYS A 57 -5.23 0.99 -8.65
C LYS A 57 -6.41 1.88 -9.05
N LEU A 58 -7.53 1.80 -8.32
CA LEU A 58 -8.66 2.72 -8.46
C LEU A 58 -8.40 4.07 -7.79
N TYR A 59 -7.50 4.12 -6.80
CA TYR A 59 -7.21 5.31 -6.00
C TYR A 59 -5.84 5.91 -6.29
N TYR A 60 -4.84 5.07 -6.60
CA TYR A 60 -3.46 5.48 -6.82
C TYR A 60 -3.07 5.39 -8.28
N SER A 61 -2.22 6.31 -8.71
CA SER A 61 -1.64 6.35 -10.05
C SER A 61 -0.13 6.47 -9.98
N PHE A 62 0.56 5.98 -11.02
CA PHE A 62 2.01 6.20 -11.12
C PHE A 62 2.27 7.67 -11.43
N TYR A 63 3.07 8.32 -10.58
CA TYR A 63 3.40 9.73 -10.71
C TYR A 63 4.82 10.04 -10.21
N GLN A 64 5.56 10.80 -11.01
CA GLN A 64 6.85 11.36 -10.64
C GLN A 64 6.97 12.77 -11.21
N ASN A 65 7.28 13.73 -10.34
CA ASN A 65 7.36 15.15 -10.70
C ASN A 65 8.67 15.44 -11.45
N TYR A 66 8.60 15.47 -12.78
CA TYR A 66 9.75 15.67 -13.67
C TYR A 66 10.61 16.90 -13.33
N PRO A 67 10.03 18.11 -13.10
CA PRO A 67 10.78 19.27 -12.62
C PRO A 67 11.63 19.04 -11.36
N MET A 68 11.25 18.10 -10.49
CA MET A 68 11.95 17.81 -9.24
C MET A 68 13.00 16.71 -9.35
N LEU A 69 13.18 16.09 -10.52
CA LEU A 69 14.17 15.02 -10.70
C LEU A 69 15.62 15.48 -10.49
N SER A 70 15.90 16.76 -10.70
CA SER A 70 17.20 17.38 -10.39
C SER A 70 17.39 17.67 -8.90
N ASN A 71 16.31 17.70 -8.12
CA ASN A 71 16.39 17.81 -6.67
C ASN A 71 16.77 16.44 -6.09
N ARG A 72 17.95 16.40 -5.46
CA ARG A 72 18.51 15.16 -4.91
C ARG A 72 17.59 14.52 -3.87
N ASP A 73 17.00 15.32 -2.98
CA ASP A 73 16.19 14.81 -1.87
C ASP A 73 14.88 14.21 -2.40
N TYR A 74 14.21 14.89 -3.33
CA TYR A 74 13.01 14.36 -4.00
C TYR A 74 13.30 13.06 -4.74
N ASN A 75 14.34 13.07 -5.59
CA ASN A 75 14.64 11.94 -6.45
C ASN A 75 15.05 10.70 -5.62
N ALA A 76 15.89 10.89 -4.59
CA ALA A 76 16.25 9.82 -3.67
C ALA A 76 15.02 9.28 -2.92
N ALA A 77 14.20 10.17 -2.35
CA ALA A 77 13.01 9.79 -1.60
C ALA A 77 12.00 9.03 -2.47
N TRP A 78 11.81 9.44 -3.72
CA TRP A 78 10.89 8.77 -4.65
C TRP A 78 11.32 7.33 -4.91
N HIS A 79 12.61 7.10 -5.18
CA HIS A 79 13.12 5.75 -5.44
C HIS A 79 13.11 4.88 -4.18
N GLU A 80 13.43 5.46 -3.03
CA GLU A 80 13.38 4.79 -1.74
C GLU A 80 11.94 4.35 -1.40
N SER A 81 10.99 5.29 -1.44
CA SER A 81 9.60 5.03 -1.06
C SER A 81 8.88 4.14 -2.07
N PHE A 82 9.16 4.29 -3.38
CA PHE A 82 8.64 3.38 -4.40
C PHE A 82 9.02 1.94 -4.08
N ASN A 83 10.29 1.70 -3.76
CA ASN A 83 10.78 0.38 -3.38
C ASN A 83 10.23 -0.08 -2.04
N TYR A 84 10.22 0.77 -1.02
CA TYR A 84 9.70 0.39 0.29
C TYR A 84 8.20 0.01 0.22
N CYS A 85 7.37 0.87 -0.37
CA CYS A 85 5.93 0.67 -0.42
C CYS A 85 5.53 -0.50 -1.31
N ARG A 86 6.22 -0.76 -2.45
CA ARG A 86 5.93 -1.98 -3.23
C ARG A 86 6.23 -3.27 -2.45
N HIS A 87 7.32 -3.32 -1.69
CA HIS A 87 7.67 -4.51 -0.90
C HIS A 87 6.75 -4.67 0.31
N TYR A 88 6.33 -3.55 0.90
CA TYR A 88 5.32 -3.55 1.95
C TYR A 88 3.98 -4.13 1.46
N ASN A 89 3.52 -3.70 0.29
CA ASN A 89 2.34 -4.27 -0.36
C ASN A 89 2.52 -5.76 -0.63
N TYR A 90 3.66 -6.16 -1.20
CA TYR A 90 3.95 -7.56 -1.45
C TYR A 90 3.86 -8.38 -0.16
N LYS A 91 4.57 -7.96 0.89
CA LYS A 91 4.62 -8.67 2.18
C LYS A 91 3.22 -8.88 2.80
N TRP A 92 2.38 -7.85 2.77
CA TRP A 92 1.11 -7.84 3.53
C TRP A 92 -0.15 -8.07 2.67
N HIS A 93 -0.05 -8.17 1.34
CA HIS A 93 -1.16 -8.58 0.47
C HIS A 93 -0.91 -9.86 -0.31
N THR A 94 0.34 -10.21 -0.61
CA THR A 94 0.61 -11.45 -1.38
C THR A 94 0.80 -12.68 -0.50
N HIS A 95 0.87 -12.51 0.83
CA HIS A 95 0.83 -13.65 1.78
C HIS A 95 -0.48 -14.43 1.71
N ASP A 96 -1.56 -13.85 1.18
CA ASP A 96 -2.83 -14.56 0.97
C ASP A 96 -2.82 -15.48 -0.27
N ILE A 97 -1.77 -15.46 -1.09
CA ILE A 97 -1.70 -16.21 -2.36
C ILE A 97 -0.61 -17.29 -2.38
N GLY A 98 0.08 -17.52 -1.27
CA GLY A 98 1.18 -18.48 -1.22
C GLY A 98 1.63 -18.78 0.21
N ASN A 99 0.82 -19.56 0.92
CA ASN A 99 1.41 -20.49 1.88
C ASN A 99 1.98 -21.65 1.07
N ASP A 100 3.29 -21.64 0.86
CA ASP A 100 4.06 -22.85 0.59
C ASP A 100 4.12 -23.69 1.88
#